data_AF-A0A955ADE2-F1
#
_entry.id   AF-A0A955ADE2-F1
#
_cell.length_a   1.000
_cell.length_b   1.000
_cell.length_c   1.000
_cell.angle_alpha   90.00
_cell.angle_beta   90.00
_cell.angle_gamma   90.00
#
_symmetry.space_group_name_H-M   'P 1'
#
loop_
_entity.id
_entity.type
_entity.pdbx_description
1 polymer ?
#
loop_
_entity_poly.entity_id
_entity_poly.type
_entity_poly.pdbx_seq_one_letter_code
_entity_poly.pdbx_strand_id
1 'polypeptide(L)'
;ARRTDPPAVFYGHHDRPLSADAQQVLPIPPQWLIEALGLINLDPQHGQISGPYPHSDGRLEIRYVVAGPDGPWTKQLIVDGKYGWVVQQHVFDASMRNLASVWASQHRHDPSHGVTLPRQVVIRLPSTQINTITLRMDSISVNQLQADPVQLWTMPEYDGYPPTHLSEVQLLPQ
;
A
#
# COMPACT_ATOMS: atom_id res chain seq x y z
N ALA A 1 0.81 21.76 2.43
CA ALA A 1 0.82 20.51 3.22
C ALA A 1 0.21 20.82 4.57
N ARG A 2 -0.90 20.18 4.97
CA ARG A 2 -1.46 20.32 6.33
C ARG A 2 -0.59 19.49 7.28
N ARG A 3 -0.02 20.13 8.29
CA ARG A 3 0.62 19.48 9.45
C ARG A 3 -0.48 19.14 10.47
N THR A 4 -0.34 18.02 11.14
CA THR A 4 -1.05 17.78 12.39
C THR A 4 -0.58 18.80 13.41
N ASP A 5 -1.52 19.39 14.15
CA ASP A 5 -1.27 20.32 15.24
C ASP A 5 -1.91 19.73 16.51
N PRO A 6 -1.12 19.24 17.49
CA PRO A 6 0.34 19.26 17.52
C PRO A 6 1.01 18.25 16.55
N PRO A 7 2.27 18.50 16.16
CA PRO A 7 3.08 17.52 15.43
C PRO A 7 3.18 16.21 16.23
N ALA A 8 3.04 15.06 15.58
CA ALA A 8 3.05 13.75 16.25
C ALA A 8 3.69 12.67 15.38
N VAL A 9 4.27 11.66 16.03
CA VAL A 9 4.65 10.39 15.40
C VAL A 9 3.50 9.41 15.58
N PHE A 10 2.80 9.05 14.51
CA PHE A 10 1.73 8.06 14.58
C PHE A 10 2.28 6.65 14.49
N TYR A 11 1.87 5.77 15.41
CA TYR A 11 2.28 4.37 15.42
C TYR A 11 1.10 3.43 15.66
N GLY A 12 1.23 2.18 15.22
CA GLY A 12 0.25 1.12 15.43
C GLY A 12 0.91 -0.25 15.48
N HIS A 13 0.28 -1.16 16.21
CA HIS A 13 0.71 -2.55 16.32
C HIS A 13 0.42 -3.31 15.01
N HIS A 14 1.41 -4.03 14.48
CA HIS A 14 1.24 -4.81 13.25
C HIS A 14 0.39 -6.08 13.45
N ASP A 15 0.29 -6.57 14.68
CA ASP A 15 -0.44 -7.78 15.09
C ASP A 15 -1.87 -7.48 15.57
N ARG A 16 -2.27 -6.20 15.61
CA ARG A 16 -3.60 -5.79 16.09
C ARG A 16 -4.40 -5.12 14.97
N PRO A 17 -5.72 -5.37 14.91
CA PRO A 17 -6.57 -4.66 13.99
C PRO A 17 -6.60 -3.15 14.31
N LEU A 18 -6.66 -2.33 13.27
CA LEU A 18 -6.82 -0.88 13.40
C LEU A 18 -8.19 -0.57 14.01
N SER A 19 -8.24 0.42 14.92
CA SER A 19 -9.50 0.97 15.44
C SER A 19 -10.36 1.55 14.31
N ALA A 20 -11.66 1.71 14.55
CA ALA A 20 -12.58 2.29 13.57
C ALA A 20 -12.16 3.72 13.14
N ASP A 21 -11.65 4.52 14.07
CA ASP A 21 -11.17 5.88 13.79
C ASP A 21 -9.87 5.86 12.95
N ALA A 22 -8.97 4.91 13.21
CA ALA A 22 -7.79 4.71 12.38
C ALA A 22 -8.13 4.24 10.95
N GLN A 23 -9.21 3.46 10.78
CA GLN A 23 -9.71 3.04 9.46
C GLN A 23 -10.26 4.22 8.64
N GLN A 24 -10.70 5.31 9.28
CA GLN A 24 -11.06 6.56 8.58
C GLN A 24 -9.84 7.28 7.99
N VAL A 25 -8.65 7.05 8.57
CA VAL A 25 -7.38 7.62 8.09
C VAL A 25 -6.76 6.74 7.00
N LEU A 26 -6.80 5.42 7.18
CA LEU A 26 -6.27 4.43 6.24
C LEU A 26 -7.27 3.25 6.10
N PRO A 27 -8.02 3.15 4.99
CA PRO A 27 -9.14 2.21 4.85
C PRO A 27 -8.66 0.80 4.47
N ILE A 28 -7.35 0.60 4.43
CA ILE A 28 -6.67 -0.60 3.98
C ILE A 28 -5.56 -0.95 4.98
N PRO A 29 -5.35 -2.25 5.27
CA PRO A 29 -4.28 -2.70 6.15
C PRO A 29 -2.90 -2.22 5.68
N PRO A 30 -1.97 -1.90 6.59
CA PRO A 30 -0.62 -1.45 6.24
C PRO A 30 0.16 -2.41 5.33
N GLN A 31 -0.07 -3.72 5.45
CA GLN A 31 0.52 -4.74 4.57
C GLN A 31 0.22 -4.49 3.08
N TRP A 32 -0.91 -3.85 2.77
CA TRP A 32 -1.25 -3.50 1.39
C TRP A 32 -0.36 -2.38 0.84
N LEU A 33 0.15 -1.47 1.69
CA LEU A 33 1.11 -0.46 1.23
C LEU A 33 2.39 -1.12 0.68
N ILE A 34 2.77 -2.29 1.20
CA ILE A 34 3.91 -3.08 0.69
C ILE A 34 3.56 -3.66 -0.68
N GLU A 35 2.35 -4.21 -0.86
CA GLU A 35 1.88 -4.69 -2.18
C GLU A 35 1.86 -3.56 -3.22
N ALA A 36 1.47 -2.35 -2.81
CA ALA A 36 1.45 -1.16 -3.67
C ALA A 36 2.83 -0.79 -4.24
N LEU A 37 3.93 -1.28 -3.64
CA LEU A 37 5.30 -1.12 -4.16
C LEU A 37 5.65 -2.14 -5.27
N GLY A 38 4.70 -2.96 -5.69
CA GLY A 38 4.90 -4.01 -6.71
C GLY A 38 5.30 -5.37 -6.13
N LEU A 39 5.33 -5.51 -4.80
CA LEU A 39 5.61 -6.77 -4.11
C LEU A 39 4.32 -7.54 -3.84
N ILE A 40 3.71 -8.03 -4.92
CA ILE A 40 2.40 -8.66 -4.86
C ILE A 40 2.54 -10.15 -4.54
N ASN A 41 1.76 -10.61 -3.57
CA ASN A 41 1.58 -12.03 -3.30
C ASN A 41 0.15 -12.45 -3.66
N LEU A 42 0.02 -13.36 -4.62
CA LEU A 42 -1.24 -13.98 -5.01
C LEU A 42 -1.22 -15.42 -4.51
N ASP A 43 -1.75 -15.65 -3.31
CA ASP A 43 -1.82 -16.99 -2.75
C ASP A 43 -3.14 -17.68 -3.17
N PRO A 44 -3.09 -18.74 -3.99
CA PRO A 44 -4.29 -19.44 -4.44
C PRO A 44 -4.98 -20.24 -3.33
N GLN A 45 -4.34 -20.48 -2.19
CA GLN A 45 -4.97 -21.12 -1.03
C GLN A 45 -5.84 -20.13 -0.24
N HIS A 46 -5.51 -18.84 -0.29
CA HIS A 46 -6.19 -17.80 0.48
C HIS A 46 -7.13 -16.93 -0.37
N GLY A 47 -7.22 -17.15 -1.68
CA GLY A 47 -8.15 -16.43 -2.53
C GLY A 47 -8.33 -17.04 -3.91
N GLN A 48 -9.30 -16.51 -4.64
CA GLN A 48 -9.63 -16.95 -5.98
C GLN A 48 -8.99 -16.04 -7.02
N ILE A 49 -8.19 -16.61 -7.91
CA ILE A 49 -7.53 -15.89 -9.00
C ILE A 49 -8.31 -16.12 -10.30
N SER A 50 -8.55 -15.08 -11.09
CA SER A 50 -9.12 -15.19 -12.43
C SER A 50 -8.44 -14.25 -13.43
N GLY A 51 -8.57 -14.57 -14.72
CA GLY A 51 -7.82 -13.95 -15.82
C GLY A 51 -6.62 -14.80 -16.26
N PRO A 52 -5.62 -14.21 -16.94
CA PRO A 52 -5.54 -12.80 -17.31
C PRO A 52 -6.57 -12.43 -18.38
N TYR A 53 -7.19 -11.25 -18.24
CA TYR A 53 -8.09 -10.67 -19.23
C TYR A 53 -7.34 -9.60 -20.04
N PRO A 54 -7.38 -9.62 -21.37
CA PRO A 54 -6.70 -8.61 -22.18
C PRO A 54 -7.39 -7.25 -22.06
N HIS A 55 -6.60 -6.18 -21.99
CA HIS A 55 -7.03 -4.79 -22.17
C HIS A 55 -6.72 -4.32 -23.59
N SER A 56 -7.45 -3.32 -24.07
CA SER A 56 -7.34 -2.81 -25.45
C SER A 56 -6.00 -2.13 -25.75
N ASP A 57 -5.23 -1.79 -24.73
CA ASP A 57 -3.94 -1.11 -24.83
C ASP A 57 -2.74 -2.05 -24.64
N GLY A 58 -2.96 -3.37 -24.72
CA GLY A 58 -1.91 -4.38 -24.60
C GLY A 58 -1.55 -4.72 -23.14
N ARG A 59 -2.29 -4.21 -22.16
CA ARG A 59 -2.17 -4.63 -20.76
C ARG A 59 -3.02 -5.87 -20.47
N LEU A 60 -2.75 -6.51 -19.33
CA LEU A 60 -3.47 -7.68 -18.85
C LEU A 60 -4.06 -7.37 -17.47
N GLU A 61 -5.28 -7.82 -17.22
CA GLU A 61 -5.93 -7.73 -15.92
C GLU A 61 -5.99 -9.10 -15.24
N ILE A 62 -5.46 -9.17 -14.03
CA ILE A 62 -5.66 -10.31 -13.13
C ILE A 62 -6.61 -9.86 -12.02
N ARG A 63 -7.60 -10.69 -11.69
CA ARG A 63 -8.49 -10.46 -10.54
C ARG A 63 -8.14 -11.45 -9.44
N TYR A 64 -8.09 -10.95 -8.22
CA TYR A 64 -7.87 -11.75 -7.04
C TYR A 64 -8.89 -11.40 -5.97
N VAL A 65 -9.77 -12.36 -5.66
CA VAL A 65 -10.79 -12.23 -4.63
C VAL A 65 -10.30 -12.89 -3.35
N VAL A 66 -10.24 -12.13 -2.26
CA VAL A 66 -9.69 -12.56 -0.97
C VAL A 66 -10.59 -12.09 0.17
N ALA A 67 -10.50 -12.73 1.34
CA ALA A 67 -11.19 -12.25 2.52
C ALA A 67 -10.68 -10.86 2.94
N GLY A 68 -11.60 -9.93 3.20
CA GLY A 68 -11.34 -8.62 3.80
C GLY A 68 -12.11 -8.46 5.11
N PRO A 69 -11.83 -7.38 5.88
CA PRO A 69 -12.45 -7.10 7.18
C PRO A 69 -13.99 -7.01 7.11
N ASP A 70 -14.53 -6.37 6.07
CA ASP A 70 -15.97 -6.14 5.90
C ASP A 70 -16.61 -7.06 4.85
N GLY A 71 -15.95 -8.19 4.54
CA GLY A 71 -16.36 -9.13 3.50
C GLY A 71 -15.32 -9.27 2.39
N PRO A 72 -15.65 -9.99 1.30
CA PRO A 72 -14.69 -10.27 0.24
C PRO A 72 -14.22 -8.98 -0.43
N TRP A 73 -12.91 -8.89 -0.63
CA TRP A 73 -12.27 -7.83 -1.40
C TRP A 73 -11.89 -8.34 -2.77
N THR A 74 -12.05 -7.49 -3.78
CA THR A 74 -11.55 -7.75 -5.13
C THR A 74 -10.33 -6.88 -5.39
N LYS A 75 -9.17 -7.51 -5.59
CA LYS A 75 -7.96 -6.84 -6.09
C LYS A 75 -7.91 -7.00 -7.61
N GLN A 76 -7.89 -5.90 -8.35
CA GLN A 76 -7.59 -5.88 -9.79
C GLN A 76 -6.15 -5.45 -9.99
N LEU A 77 -5.38 -6.27 -10.70
CA LEU A 77 -3.99 -6.01 -11.03
C LEU A 77 -3.88 -5.77 -12.53
N ILE A 78 -3.42 -4.60 -12.92
CA ILE A 78 -3.14 -4.27 -14.32
C ILE A 78 -1.65 -4.45 -14.57
N VAL A 79 -1.33 -5.35 -15.49
CA VAL A 79 0.01 -5.80 -15.81
C VAL A 79 0.39 -5.33 -17.21
N ASP A 80 1.60 -4.81 -17.38
CA ASP A 80 2.17 -4.54 -18.69
C ASP A 80 2.34 -5.85 -19.47
N GLY A 81 1.68 -5.99 -20.62
CA GLY A 81 1.64 -7.25 -21.36
C GLY A 81 2.95 -7.63 -22.05
N LYS A 82 3.93 -6.73 -22.12
CA LYS A 82 5.25 -7.00 -22.70
C LYS A 82 6.26 -7.41 -21.64
N TYR A 83 6.28 -6.68 -20.52
CA TYR A 83 7.31 -6.83 -19.49
C TYR A 83 6.83 -7.59 -18.24
N GLY A 84 5.52 -7.80 -18.09
CA GLY A 84 4.95 -8.50 -16.94
C GLY A 84 4.93 -7.67 -15.64
N TRP A 85 5.18 -6.36 -15.71
CA TRP A 85 5.20 -5.49 -14.53
C TRP A 85 3.79 -5.11 -14.11
N VAL A 86 3.50 -5.14 -12.80
CA VAL A 86 2.23 -4.57 -12.32
C VAL A 86 2.33 -3.05 -12.33
N VAL A 87 1.54 -2.43 -13.20
CA VAL A 87 1.51 -0.98 -13.41
C VAL A 87 0.37 -0.30 -12.66
N GLN A 88 -0.70 -1.04 -12.35
CA GLN A 88 -1.80 -0.54 -11.53
C GLN A 88 -2.36 -1.62 -10.61
N GLN A 89 -2.87 -1.20 -9.47
CA GLN A 89 -3.62 -2.05 -8.56
C GLN A 89 -4.85 -1.30 -8.07
N HIS A 90 -5.99 -1.96 -8.02
CA HIS A 90 -7.23 -1.40 -7.48
C HIS A 90 -7.84 -2.39 -6.48
N VAL A 91 -8.34 -1.89 -5.37
CA VAL A 91 -9.02 -2.70 -4.35
C VAL A 91 -10.46 -2.24 -4.24
N PHE A 92 -11.38 -3.19 -4.24
CA PHE A 92 -12.80 -2.94 -4.07
C PHE A 92 -13.35 -3.77 -2.91
N ASP A 93 -14.30 -3.20 -2.16
CA ASP A 93 -15.09 -3.95 -1.18
C ASP A 93 -16.14 -4.84 -1.85
N ALA A 94 -16.92 -5.56 -1.04
CA ALA A 94 -17.98 -6.45 -1.51
C ALA A 94 -19.10 -5.73 -2.28
N SER A 95 -19.23 -4.41 -2.12
CA SER A 95 -20.18 -3.57 -2.86
C SER A 95 -19.57 -2.96 -4.14
N MET A 96 -18.37 -3.42 -4.54
CA MET A 96 -17.60 -2.89 -5.67
C MET A 96 -17.23 -1.40 -5.52
N ARG A 97 -17.19 -0.87 -4.29
CA ARG A 97 -16.70 0.49 -4.04
C ARG A 97 -15.18 0.46 -3.97
N ASN A 98 -14.53 1.39 -4.68
CA ASN A 98 -13.07 1.52 -4.68
C ASN A 98 -12.57 1.95 -3.30
N LEU A 99 -11.75 1.12 -2.66
CA LEU A 99 -11.11 1.40 -1.39
C LEU A 99 -9.75 2.07 -1.59
N ALA A 100 -9.02 1.63 -2.62
CA ALA A 100 -7.71 2.15 -2.95
C ALA A 100 -7.35 1.91 -4.41
N SER A 101 -6.52 2.79 -4.97
CA SER A 101 -5.94 2.65 -6.30
C SER A 101 -4.47 3.04 -6.31
N VAL A 102 -3.65 2.29 -7.03
CA VAL A 102 -2.20 2.45 -7.12
C VAL A 102 -1.79 2.57 -8.58
N TRP A 103 -0.85 3.46 -8.84
CA TRP A 103 -0.15 3.56 -10.12
C TRP A 103 1.36 3.48 -9.87
N ALA A 104 1.99 2.45 -10.43
CA ALA A 104 3.43 2.22 -10.38
C ALA A 104 4.05 2.64 -11.72
N SER A 105 5.10 3.45 -11.67
CA SER A 105 5.73 4.03 -12.86
C SER A 105 7.24 4.18 -12.69
N GLN A 106 7.90 4.55 -13.79
CA GLN A 106 9.36 4.73 -13.85
C GLN A 106 10.12 3.47 -13.39
N HIS A 107 9.64 2.30 -13.83
CA HIS A 107 10.27 1.03 -13.54
C HIS A 107 11.74 1.03 -13.99
N ARG A 108 12.64 0.64 -13.08
CA ARG A 108 14.06 0.44 -13.39
C ARG A 108 14.48 -0.98 -13.07
N HIS A 109 15.21 -1.57 -14.00
CA HIS A 109 15.84 -2.86 -13.84
C HIS A 109 17.11 -2.73 -13.00
N ASP A 110 17.19 -3.51 -11.93
CA ASP A 110 18.41 -3.75 -11.17
C ASP A 110 19.07 -5.05 -11.67
N PRO A 111 20.18 -4.97 -12.42
CA PRO A 111 20.85 -6.14 -12.96
C PRO A 111 21.54 -6.98 -11.90
N SER A 112 21.88 -6.40 -10.74
CA SER A 112 22.59 -7.14 -9.69
C SER A 112 21.69 -8.16 -8.98
N HIS A 113 20.38 -7.91 -8.95
CA HIS A 113 19.39 -8.79 -8.33
C HIS A 113 18.36 -9.36 -9.31
N GLY A 114 18.39 -8.94 -10.58
CA GLY A 114 17.47 -9.43 -11.62
C GLY A 114 16.02 -9.01 -11.41
N VAL A 115 15.79 -7.89 -10.71
CA VAL A 115 14.45 -7.38 -10.41
C VAL A 115 14.19 -6.06 -11.11
N THR A 116 12.92 -5.78 -11.42
CA THR A 116 12.50 -4.48 -11.89
C THR A 116 11.52 -3.87 -10.90
N LEU A 117 11.82 -2.68 -10.40
CA LEU A 117 11.04 -2.04 -9.34
C LEU A 117 10.59 -0.64 -9.79
N PRO A 118 9.38 -0.20 -9.42
CA PRO A 118 8.92 1.15 -9.69
C PRO A 118 9.75 2.17 -8.91
N ARG A 119 9.90 3.37 -9.48
CA ARG A 119 10.59 4.50 -8.83
C ARG A 119 9.62 5.59 -8.37
N GLN A 120 8.41 5.54 -8.90
CA GLN A 120 7.31 6.39 -8.45
C GLN A 120 6.05 5.55 -8.29
N VAL A 121 5.45 5.64 -7.10
CA VAL A 121 4.18 5.00 -6.75
C VAL A 121 3.21 6.08 -6.30
N VAL A 122 2.04 6.15 -6.92
CA VAL A 122 0.95 7.04 -6.54
C VAL A 122 -0.18 6.19 -6.00
N ILE A 123 -0.60 6.45 -4.77
CA ILE A 123 -1.69 5.78 -4.09
C ILE A 123 -2.83 6.77 -3.92
N ARG A 124 -4.05 6.40 -4.27
CA ARG A 124 -5.27 7.16 -4.00
C ARG A 124 -6.19 6.39 -3.07
N LEU A 125 -6.73 7.08 -2.07
CA LEU A 125 -7.62 6.54 -1.04
C LEU A 125 -8.89 7.40 -1.05
N PRO A 126 -9.91 7.07 -1.86
CA PRO A 126 -11.05 7.95 -2.09
C PRO A 126 -11.93 8.17 -0.85
N SER A 127 -11.92 7.26 0.11
CA SER A 127 -12.75 7.32 1.32
C SER A 127 -12.11 8.04 2.52
N THR A 128 -10.89 8.57 2.37
CA THR A 128 -10.18 9.21 3.50
C THR A 128 -9.86 10.67 3.23
N GLN A 129 -9.57 11.40 4.31
CA GLN A 129 -9.08 12.78 4.22
C GLN A 129 -7.72 12.88 3.51
N ILE A 130 -6.91 11.80 3.58
CA ILE A 130 -5.64 11.66 2.85
C ILE A 130 -5.93 11.00 1.50
N ASN A 131 -6.43 11.81 0.57
CA ASN A 131 -6.88 11.30 -0.73
C ASN A 131 -5.75 10.75 -1.62
N THR A 132 -4.48 11.14 -1.41
CA THR A 132 -3.34 10.77 -2.27
C THR A 132 -2.02 10.74 -1.50
N ILE A 133 -1.26 9.67 -1.70
CA ILE A 133 0.12 9.50 -1.24
C ILE A 133 1.01 9.32 -2.48
N THR A 134 2.13 10.04 -2.56
CA THR A 134 3.12 9.86 -3.63
C THR A 134 4.44 9.47 -3.03
N LEU A 135 4.93 8.28 -3.39
CA LEU A 135 6.25 7.80 -3.02
C LEU A 135 7.16 7.97 -4.22
N ARG A 136 8.28 8.67 -4.01
CA ARG A 136 9.40 8.74 -4.95
C ARG A 136 10.59 8.08 -4.28
N MET A 137 11.15 7.10 -4.95
CA MET A 137 12.30 6.35 -4.46
C MET A 137 13.52 6.81 -5.24
N ASP A 138 14.58 7.23 -4.53
CA ASP A 138 15.85 7.67 -5.11
C ASP A 138 16.92 6.57 -5.05
N SER A 139 16.88 5.72 -4.04
CA SER A 139 17.69 4.51 -3.94
C SER A 139 16.80 3.38 -3.44
N ILE A 140 17.05 2.17 -3.94
CA ILE A 140 16.40 0.94 -3.47
C ILE A 140 17.53 -0.06 -3.25
N SER A 141 17.67 -0.54 -2.02
CA SER A 141 18.55 -1.66 -1.68
C SER A 141 17.71 -2.92 -1.62
N VAL A 142 18.09 -3.94 -2.39
CA VAL A 142 17.38 -5.23 -2.45
C VAL A 142 18.13 -6.23 -1.58
N ASN A 143 17.40 -6.97 -0.73
CA ASN A 143 17.95 -8.03 0.13
C ASN A 143 19.11 -7.58 1.04
N GLN A 144 19.13 -6.32 1.47
CA GLN A 144 20.14 -5.78 2.39
C GLN A 144 19.48 -5.30 3.69
N LEU A 145 19.98 -5.79 4.82
CA LEU A 145 19.70 -5.21 6.13
C LEU A 145 20.62 -4.00 6.28
N GLN A 146 20.10 -2.79 6.04
CA GLN A 146 20.91 -1.57 6.08
C GLN A 146 21.30 -1.11 7.50
N ALA A 147 20.70 -1.68 8.56
CA ALA A 147 20.97 -1.27 9.94
C ALA A 147 21.01 -2.46 10.90
N ASP A 148 21.55 -2.23 12.10
CA ASP A 148 21.41 -3.13 13.25
C ASP A 148 19.92 -3.45 13.46
N PRO A 149 19.50 -4.74 13.49
CA PRO A 149 18.12 -5.13 13.69
C PRO A 149 17.45 -4.44 14.89
N VAL A 150 18.21 -4.13 15.94
CA VAL A 150 17.70 -3.45 17.13
C VAL A 150 17.30 -2.00 16.81
N GLN A 151 18.08 -1.29 15.99
CA GLN A 151 17.77 0.09 15.58
C GLN A 151 16.63 0.14 14.57
N LEU A 152 16.48 -0.88 13.73
CA LEU A 152 15.47 -0.95 12.67
C LEU A 152 14.02 -0.96 13.21
N TRP A 153 13.82 -1.50 14.41
CA TRP A 153 12.52 -1.59 15.07
C TRP A 153 12.37 -0.63 16.26
N THR A 154 13.34 0.26 16.47
CA THR A 154 13.22 1.31 17.48
C THR A 154 12.31 2.41 16.93
N MET A 155 11.28 2.79 17.69
CA MET A 155 10.39 3.88 17.29
C MET A 155 11.22 5.16 17.12
N PRO A 156 11.10 5.89 16.00
CA PRO A 156 11.87 7.11 15.81
C PRO A 156 11.40 8.18 16.78
N GLU A 157 12.35 8.80 17.47
CA GLU A 157 12.11 9.94 18.34
C GLU A 157 12.47 11.23 17.60
N TYR A 158 11.52 12.16 17.51
CA TYR A 158 11.76 13.49 16.96
C TYR A 158 11.36 14.55 17.99
N ASP A 159 12.26 15.49 18.25
CA ASP A 159 12.01 16.61 19.16
C ASP A 159 10.74 17.39 18.75
N GLY A 160 9.80 17.50 19.69
CA GLY A 160 8.52 18.17 19.46
C GLY A 160 7.45 17.32 18.76
N TYR A 161 7.69 16.02 18.53
CA TYR A 161 6.71 15.09 17.96
C TYR A 161 6.45 13.93 18.93
N PRO A 162 5.57 14.09 19.93
CA PRO A 162 5.20 12.99 20.81
C PRO A 162 4.63 11.80 20.03
N PRO A 163 4.92 10.56 20.45
CA PRO A 163 4.29 9.38 19.88
C PRO A 163 2.80 9.37 20.22
N THR A 164 1.95 9.15 19.22
CA THR A 164 0.49 9.04 19.37
C THR A 164 0.05 7.72 18.75
N HIS A 165 -0.62 6.87 19.53
CA HIS A 165 -1.12 5.61 18.99
C HIS A 165 -2.27 5.89 18.01
N LEU A 166 -2.33 5.18 16.88
CA LEU A 166 -3.35 5.39 15.85
C LEU A 166 -4.79 5.25 16.37
N SER A 167 -5.02 4.53 17.47
CA SER A 167 -6.35 4.43 18.11
C SER A 167 -6.72 5.61 19.02
N GLU A 168 -5.75 6.46 19.36
CA GLU A 168 -5.96 7.65 20.20
C GLU A 168 -6.18 8.90 19.35
N VAL A 169 -6.07 8.76 18.03
CA VAL A 169 -6.31 9.84 17.08
C VAL A 169 -7.80 10.14 17.03
N GLN A 170 -8.23 11.06 17.89
CA GLN A 170 -9.48 11.79 17.66
C GLN A 170 -9.21 12.80 16.55
N LEU A 171 -9.61 12.45 15.32
CA LEU A 171 -9.75 13.45 14.28
C LEU A 171 -10.79 14.46 14.78
N LEU A 172 -10.35 15.67 15.12
CA LEU A 172 -11.27 16.75 15.47
C LEU A 172 -12.31 16.86 14.33
N PRO A 173 -13.61 16.73 14.62
CA PRO A 173 -14.63 16.98 13.62
C PRO A 173 -14.53 18.44 13.17
N GLN A 174 -14.63 18.67 11.86
CA GLN A 174 -14.88 20.00 11.30
C GLN A 174 -16.37 20.32 11.43
#